data_AF-A0A3D8PXZ9-F1
#
_entry.id   AF-A0A3D8PXZ9-F1
#
_cell.length_a   1.000
_cell.length_b   1.000
_cell.length_c   1.000
_cell.angle_alpha   90.00
_cell.angle_beta   90.00
_cell.angle_gamma   90.00
#
_symmetry.space_group_name_H-M   'P 1'
#
loop_
_entity.id
_entity.type
_entity.pdbx_description
1 polymer ?
#
loop_
_entity_poly.entity_id
_entity_poly.type
_entity_poly.pdbx_seq_one_letter_code
_entity_poly.pdbx_strand_id
1 'polypeptide(L)'
;MNKKHLSRSIDSFADVATSQEEKGIVKYGKPLDPLDKYDWLQMAKEELVDGFKYLEAEHVKRQQIVIRIRKLVVLMHHQFAKAEINALLDELEGTNYGK
;
A
#
# COMPACT_ATOMS: atom_id res chain seq x y z
N MET A 1 23.80 8.30 -13.02
CA MET A 1 22.66 8.19 -12.07
C MET A 1 21.88 6.92 -12.36
N ASN A 2 21.77 6.03 -11.39
CA ASN A 2 21.01 4.78 -11.52
C ASN A 2 19.50 5.08 -11.43
N LYS A 3 18.78 5.04 -12.56
CA LYS A 3 17.33 5.33 -12.64
C LYS A 3 16.42 4.12 -12.33
N LYS A 4 16.95 3.06 -11.70
CA LYS A 4 16.18 1.84 -11.36
C LYS A 4 14.91 2.12 -10.55
N HIS A 5 14.92 3.13 -9.67
CA HIS A 5 13.70 3.53 -8.95
C HIS A 5 12.62 4.03 -9.92
N LEU A 6 12.97 4.99 -10.77
CA LEU A 6 12.04 5.56 -11.75
C LEU A 6 11.47 4.49 -12.71
N SER A 7 12.31 3.58 -13.20
CA SER A 7 11.84 2.47 -14.06
C SER A 7 10.77 1.64 -13.36
N ARG A 8 11.06 1.18 -12.14
CA ARG A 8 10.10 0.38 -11.35
C ARG A 8 8.78 1.12 -11.09
N SER A 9 8.84 2.44 -10.84
CA SER A 9 7.65 3.25 -10.66
C SER A 9 6.82 3.36 -11.94
N ILE A 10 7.46 3.57 -13.08
CA ILE A 10 6.78 3.65 -14.39
C ILE A 10 6.13 2.30 -14.71
N ASP A 11 6.89 1.21 -14.60
CA ASP A 11 6.41 -0.14 -14.91
C ASP A 11 5.21 -0.50 -14.03
N SER A 12 5.33 -0.29 -12.71
CA SER A 12 4.23 -0.54 -11.78
C SER A 12 3.00 0.34 -12.03
N PHE A 13 3.18 1.61 -12.41
CA PHE A 13 2.05 2.48 -12.72
C PHE A 13 1.34 2.04 -14.00
N ALA A 14 2.10 1.70 -15.04
CA ALA A 14 1.55 1.27 -16.32
C ALA A 14 0.70 -0.01 -16.17
N ASP A 15 1.19 -0.98 -15.40
CA ASP A 15 0.47 -2.23 -15.12
C ASP A 15 -0.85 -1.96 -14.37
N VAL A 16 -0.81 -1.11 -13.34
CA VAL A 16 -2.01 -0.76 -12.56
C VAL A 16 -3.01 0.04 -13.40
N ALA A 17 -2.55 1.02 -14.17
CA ALA A 17 -3.39 1.82 -15.04
C ALA A 17 -4.11 0.95 -16.09
N THR A 18 -3.38 0.03 -16.72
CA THR A 18 -3.95 -0.91 -17.69
C THR A 18 -5.01 -1.81 -17.05
N SER A 19 -4.69 -2.39 -15.89
CA SER A 19 -5.64 -3.26 -15.17
C SER A 19 -6.90 -2.51 -14.71
N GLN A 20 -6.77 -1.24 -14.31
CA GLN A 20 -7.93 -0.42 -13.91
C GLN A 20 -8.84 -0.10 -15.11
N GLU A 21 -8.26 0.22 -16.27
CA GLU A 21 -9.05 0.42 -17.49
C GLU A 21 -9.82 -0.85 -17.87
N GLU A 22 -9.16 -2.01 -17.86
CA GLU A 22 -9.80 -3.29 -18.15
C GLU A 22 -10.94 -3.61 -17.17
N LYS A 23 -10.73 -3.38 -15.87
CA LYS A 23 -11.78 -3.54 -14.84
C LYS A 23 -12.94 -2.57 -15.05
N GLY A 24 -12.65 -1.33 -15.44
CA GLY A 24 -13.66 -0.34 -15.80
C GLY A 24 -14.51 -0.80 -16.96
N ILE A 25 -13.88 -1.28 -18.04
CA ILE A 25 -14.55 -1.83 -19.23
C ILE A 25 -15.41 -3.05 -18.86
N VAL A 26 -14.90 -3.97 -18.04
CA VAL A 26 -15.68 -5.14 -17.59
C VAL A 26 -16.88 -4.73 -16.74
N LYS A 27 -16.73 -3.73 -15.86
CA LYS A 27 -17.78 -3.27 -14.95
C LYS A 27 -18.86 -2.44 -15.66
N TYR A 28 -18.47 -1.57 -16.57
CA TYR A 28 -19.36 -0.58 -17.19
C TYR A 28 -19.66 -0.85 -18.69
N GLY A 29 -19.01 -1.85 -19.29
CA GLY A 29 -19.22 -2.29 -20.67
C GLY A 29 -18.55 -1.42 -21.74
N LYS A 30 -17.82 -0.37 -21.34
CA LYS A 30 -17.14 0.57 -22.24
C LYS A 30 -15.97 1.27 -21.54
N PRO A 31 -15.02 1.81 -22.31
CA PRO A 31 -14.00 2.73 -21.79
C PRO A 31 -14.63 3.97 -21.16
N LEU A 32 -13.84 4.68 -20.36
CA LEU A 32 -14.25 5.98 -19.82
C LEU A 32 -14.50 6.97 -20.98
N ASP A 33 -15.72 7.47 -21.09
CA ASP A 33 -16.10 8.51 -22.05
C ASP A 33 -16.40 9.82 -21.30
N PRO A 34 -15.62 10.90 -21.48
CA PRO A 34 -15.85 12.16 -20.78
C PRO A 34 -17.23 12.77 -21.01
N LEU A 35 -17.97 12.34 -22.04
CA LEU A 35 -19.32 12.80 -22.36
C LEU A 35 -20.43 12.00 -21.68
N ASP A 36 -20.10 10.95 -20.91
CA ASP A 36 -21.12 10.27 -20.11
C ASP A 36 -21.72 11.21 -19.07
N LYS A 37 -22.97 10.90 -18.68
CA LYS A 37 -23.76 11.69 -17.72
C LYS A 37 -23.33 11.48 -16.26
N TYR A 38 -22.04 11.23 -16.02
CA TYR A 38 -21.47 11.12 -14.68
C TYR A 38 -20.84 12.45 -14.27
N ASP A 39 -20.92 12.77 -12.97
CA ASP A 39 -20.06 13.79 -12.39
C ASP A 39 -18.69 13.17 -12.09
N TRP A 40 -17.80 13.27 -13.06
CA TRP A 40 -16.45 12.70 -12.98
C TRP A 40 -15.62 13.24 -11.82
N LEU A 41 -15.81 14.51 -11.45
CA LEU A 41 -15.08 15.11 -10.34
C LEU A 41 -15.59 14.58 -9.01
N GLN A 42 -16.91 14.39 -8.87
CA GLN A 42 -17.48 13.77 -7.68
C GLN A 42 -17.04 12.31 -7.55
N MET A 43 -17.07 11.53 -8.64
CA MET A 43 -16.59 10.15 -8.64
C MET A 43 -15.10 10.06 -8.27
N ALA A 44 -14.26 10.95 -8.81
CA ALA A 44 -12.85 11.01 -8.44
C ALA A 44 -12.64 11.31 -6.94
N LYS A 45 -13.45 12.19 -6.33
CA LYS A 45 -13.38 12.45 -4.89
C LYS A 45 -13.75 11.21 -4.07
N GLU A 46 -14.79 10.50 -4.47
CA GLU A 46 -15.22 9.26 -3.82
C GLU A 46 -14.13 8.19 -3.89
N GLU A 47 -13.55 7.98 -5.07
CA GLU A 47 -12.45 7.03 -5.28
C GLU A 47 -11.17 7.41 -4.50
N LEU A 48 -10.89 8.70 -4.33
CA LEU A 48 -9.79 9.16 -3.46
C LEU A 48 -10.04 8.83 -1.99
N VAL A 49 -11.29 8.97 -1.52
CA VAL A 49 -11.66 8.58 -0.15
C VAL A 49 -11.53 7.07 0.05
N ASP A 50 -11.95 6.27 -0.94
CA ASP A 50 -11.76 4.82 -0.90
C ASP A 50 -10.28 4.43 -0.93
N GLY A 51 -9.47 5.10 -1.76
CA GLY A 51 -8.02 4.96 -1.77
C GLY A 51 -7.42 5.22 -0.39
N PHE A 52 -7.83 6.30 0.28
CA PHE A 52 -7.39 6.61 1.64
C PHE A 52 -7.80 5.54 2.66
N LYS A 53 -9.04 5.02 2.58
CA LYS A 53 -9.50 3.91 3.43
C LYS A 53 -8.63 2.66 3.28
N TYR A 54 -8.16 2.34 2.07
CA TYR A 54 -7.25 1.22 1.85
C TYR A 54 -5.88 1.43 2.50
N LEU A 55 -5.36 2.66 2.46
CA LEU A 55 -4.11 3.00 3.13
C LEU A 55 -4.22 2.79 4.65
N GLU A 56 -5.29 3.31 5.27
CA GLU A 56 -5.56 3.13 6.70
C GLU A 56 -5.74 1.65 7.07
N ALA A 57 -6.49 0.89 6.25
CA ALA A 57 -6.70 -0.53 6.49
C ALA A 57 -5.38 -1.33 6.45
N GLU A 58 -4.53 -1.06 5.47
CA GLU A 58 -3.21 -1.72 5.37
C GLU A 58 -2.27 -1.28 6.51
N HIS A 59 -2.33 -0.02 6.95
CA HIS A 59 -1.59 0.45 8.12
C HIS A 59 -1.98 -0.33 9.39
N VAL A 60 -3.28 -0.42 9.68
CA VAL A 60 -3.79 -1.17 10.84
C VAL A 60 -3.41 -2.65 10.74
N LYS A 61 -3.57 -3.27 9.56
CA LYS A 61 -3.19 -4.67 9.33
C LYS A 61 -1.71 -4.91 9.61
N ARG A 62 -0.82 -4.03 9.16
CA ARG A 62 0.62 -4.13 9.41
C ARG A 62 0.93 -4.03 10.90
N GLN A 63 0.33 -3.09 11.62
CA GLN A 63 0.50 -2.98 13.07
C GLN A 63 0.08 -4.26 13.80
N GLN A 64 -1.06 -4.86 13.43
CA GLN A 64 -1.51 -6.12 14.04
C GLN A 64 -0.53 -7.28 13.78
N ILE A 65 0.05 -7.35 12.57
CA ILE A 65 1.09 -8.33 12.24
C ILE A 65 2.34 -8.10 13.09
N VAL A 66 2.82 -6.86 13.21
CA VAL A 66 3.98 -6.51 14.04
C VAL A 66 3.73 -6.90 15.51
N ILE A 67 2.59 -6.54 16.08
CA ILE A 67 2.20 -6.93 17.45
C ILE A 67 2.26 -8.45 17.62
N ARG A 68 1.74 -9.21 16.65
CA ARG A 68 1.78 -10.68 16.68
C ARG A 68 3.22 -11.20 16.64
N ILE A 69 4.08 -10.66 15.79
CA ILE A 69 5.49 -11.05 15.72
C ILE A 69 6.20 -10.74 17.04
N ARG A 70 6.00 -9.54 17.62
CA ARG A 70 6.61 -9.17 18.90
C ARG A 70 6.21 -10.13 20.03
N LYS A 71 4.94 -10.57 20.07
CA LYS A 71 4.48 -11.60 21.02
C LYS A 71 5.24 -12.92 20.86
N LEU A 72 5.48 -13.36 19.63
CA LEU A 72 6.27 -14.58 19.36
C LEU A 72 7.74 -14.40 19.74
N VAL A 73 8.31 -13.23 19.46
CA VAL A 73 9.70 -12.89 19.78
C VAL A 73 9.96 -12.89 21.28
N VAL A 74 8.97 -12.53 22.11
CA VAL A 74 9.08 -12.61 23.57
C VAL A 74 9.35 -14.05 24.04
N LEU A 75 8.79 -15.05 23.35
CA LEU A 75 8.95 -16.47 23.68
C LEU A 75 10.28 -17.06 23.19
N MET A 76 11.07 -16.32 22.42
CA MET A 76 12.35 -16.79 21.90
C MET A 76 13.44 -16.73 22.97
N HIS A 77 14.27 -17.78 23.04
CA HIS A 77 15.42 -17.84 23.96
C HIS A 77 16.68 -17.14 23.42
N HIS A 78 16.81 -17.00 22.10
CA HIS A 78 18.01 -16.47 21.46
C HIS A 78 18.05 -14.93 21.48
N GLN A 79 18.82 -14.35 22.41
CA GLN A 79 18.79 -12.90 22.69
C GLN A 79 19.23 -12.02 21.50
N PHE A 80 20.27 -12.40 20.75
CA PHE A 80 20.73 -11.62 19.61
C PHE A 80 19.66 -11.53 18.50
N ALA A 81 19.13 -12.68 18.06
CA ALA A 81 18.03 -12.73 17.09
C ALA A 81 16.79 -11.94 17.56
N LYS A 82 16.46 -11.99 18.85
CA LYS A 82 15.38 -11.18 19.43
C LYS A 82 15.64 -9.67 19.28
N ALA A 83 16.86 -9.21 19.54
CA ALA A 83 17.21 -7.80 19.36
C ALA A 83 17.13 -7.38 17.89
N GLU A 84 17.71 -8.19 16.99
CA GLU A 84 17.72 -7.93 15.55
C GLU A 84 16.29 -7.85 14.98
N ILE A 85 15.43 -8.81 15.33
CA ILE A 85 14.04 -8.81 14.86
C ILE A 85 13.30 -7.58 15.36
N ASN A 86 13.48 -7.17 16.62
CA ASN A 86 12.83 -5.95 17.11
C ASN A 86 13.32 -4.70 16.40
N ALA A 87 14.63 -4.59 16.13
CA ALA A 87 15.19 -3.46 15.39
C ALA A 87 14.62 -3.36 13.96
N LEU A 88 14.46 -4.49 13.28
CA LEU A 88 13.83 -4.55 11.95
C LEU A 88 12.34 -4.17 11.99
N LEU A 89 11.61 -4.56 13.05
CA LEU A 89 10.22 -4.15 13.23
C LEU A 89 10.09 -2.65 13.53
N ASP A 90 11.03 -2.09 14.29
CA ASP A 90 11.09 -0.64 14.56
C ASP A 90 11.39 0.15 13.27
N GLU A 91 12.27 -0.36 12.40
CA GLU A 91 12.52 0.23 11.08
C GLU A 91 11.27 0.16 10.19
N LEU A 92 10.57 -0.98 10.18
CA LEU A 92 9.34 -1.17 9.40
C LEU A 92 8.21 -0.23 9.85
N GLU A 93 8.08 0.03 11.15
CA GLU A 93 7.10 0.95 11.72
C GLU A 93 7.52 2.42 11.59
N GLY A 94 8.75 2.69 11.16
CA GLY A 94 9.32 4.04 11.08
C GLY A 94 9.61 4.67 12.43
N THR A 95 9.59 3.90 13.53
CA THR A 95 9.83 4.38 14.89
C THR A 95 11.31 4.67 15.17
N ASN A 96 12.21 4.22 14.30
CA ASN A 96 13.66 4.52 14.35
C ASN A 96 14.03 5.91 13.81
N TYR A 97 13.12 6.65 13.17
CA TYR A 97 13.38 8.02 12.68
C TYR A 97 13.00 9.05 13.75
N GLY A 98 13.78 9.10 14.83
CA GLY A 98 13.51 9.96 15.98
C GLY A 98 14.72 10.20 16.90
N LYS A 99 15.94 10.15 16.35
CA LYS A 99 17.17 10.69 16.96
C LYS A 99 17.99 11.41 15.90
#